data_AF-A0A1F7RW34-F1
#
_entry.id   AF-A0A1F7RW34-F1
#
_cell.length_a   1.000
_cell.length_b   1.000
_cell.length_c   1.000
_cell.angle_alpha   90.00
_cell.angle_beta   90.00
_cell.angle_gamma   90.00
#
_symmetry.space_group_name_H-M   'P 1'
#
loop_
_entity.id
_entity.type
_entity.pdbx_description
1 polymer ?
#
loop_
_entity_poly.entity_id
_entity_poly.type
_entity_poly.pdbx_seq_one_letter_code
_entity_poly.pdbx_strand_id
1 'polypeptide(L)'
;MKKFIPLILFFILTGFVYAEEKVAITSKSGITYHWDNYFEKDNNYCTMKSYGEFCVQKSNIASIIKGEEEKLPPVKKVNLNDPRVIQQNKKWQEEYEATVFAKQLEKLGEENKKYELEKLRTEMLLKSIELNAQLKATEASAIKKAERRARRAESDASSAESKARRAESDARSAESKARAAEQRASELEHRARVKANDNWLDKQLQKQW
;
A
#
# COMPACT_ATOMS: atom_id res chain seq x y z
N MET A 1 -32.61 44.42 -11.48
CA MET A 1 -31.83 45.31 -12.36
C MET A 1 -30.37 44.88 -12.37
N LYS A 2 -29.87 44.38 -13.51
CA LYS A 2 -28.57 44.73 -14.15
C LYS A 2 -28.30 43.72 -15.27
N LYS A 3 -28.41 44.23 -16.50
CA LYS A 3 -28.25 43.52 -17.77
C LYS A 3 -26.76 43.32 -18.03
N PHE A 4 -26.31 42.09 -18.23
CA PHE A 4 -24.96 41.81 -18.73
C PHE A 4 -24.98 41.91 -20.26
N ILE A 5 -24.06 42.72 -20.77
CA ILE A 5 -23.94 43.19 -22.15
C ILE A 5 -23.35 42.07 -23.03
N PRO A 6 -23.89 41.80 -24.24
CA PRO A 6 -23.36 40.81 -25.16
C PRO A 6 -22.17 41.41 -25.92
N LEU A 7 -20.95 41.17 -25.44
CA LEU A 7 -19.71 41.62 -26.09
C LEU A 7 -19.04 40.51 -26.92
N ILE A 8 -19.79 39.44 -27.24
CA ILE A 8 -19.31 38.29 -28.03
C ILE A 8 -19.70 38.41 -29.51
N LEU A 9 -20.53 39.38 -29.89
CA LEU A 9 -21.10 39.46 -31.25
C LEU A 9 -20.31 40.33 -32.25
N PHE A 10 -19.13 40.86 -31.92
CA PHE A 10 -18.35 41.70 -32.83
C PHE A 10 -17.19 40.98 -33.53
N PHE A 11 -16.82 39.76 -33.12
CA PHE A 11 -15.72 39.01 -33.75
C PHE A 11 -16.13 38.15 -34.95
N ILE A 12 -17.41 38.14 -35.34
CA ILE A 12 -17.93 37.24 -36.40
C ILE A 12 -17.89 37.86 -37.81
N LEU A 13 -17.63 39.17 -37.96
CA LEU A 13 -17.79 39.86 -39.24
C LEU A 13 -16.51 40.31 -39.95
N THR A 14 -15.32 40.04 -39.41
CA THR A 14 -14.07 40.10 -40.20
C THR A 14 -13.69 38.69 -40.59
N GLY A 15 -14.43 38.14 -41.57
CA GLY A 15 -13.96 37.00 -42.35
C GLY A 15 -12.67 37.42 -43.05
N PHE A 16 -11.54 37.21 -42.37
CA PHE A 16 -10.25 37.13 -43.03
C PHE A 16 -10.38 35.96 -44.01
N VAL A 17 -10.68 36.31 -45.26
CA VAL A 17 -10.42 35.44 -46.40
C VAL A 17 -8.91 35.34 -46.46
N TYR A 18 -8.34 34.41 -45.67
CA TYR A 18 -6.97 33.97 -45.86
C TYR A 18 -6.96 33.33 -47.24
N ALA A 19 -6.43 34.06 -48.22
CA ALA A 19 -6.05 33.44 -49.47
C ALA A 19 -5.10 32.30 -49.10
N GLU A 20 -5.49 31.06 -49.40
CA GLU A 20 -4.68 29.87 -49.15
C GLU A 20 -3.40 29.98 -49.99
N GLU A 21 -2.34 30.55 -49.40
CA GLU A 21 -1.04 30.65 -50.05
C GLU A 21 -0.45 29.26 -50.22
N LYS A 22 -0.51 28.74 -51.44
CA LYS A 22 0.19 27.50 -51.79
C LYS A 22 1.70 27.71 -51.73
N VAL A 23 2.39 26.71 -51.20
CA VAL A 23 3.85 26.73 -51.04
C VAL A 23 4.45 25.58 -51.82
N ALA A 24 5.35 25.90 -52.74
CA ALA A 24 6.19 24.94 -53.43
C ALA A 24 7.53 24.80 -52.69
N ILE A 25 7.80 23.62 -52.17
CA ILE A 25 9.06 23.28 -51.52
C ILE A 25 9.86 22.37 -52.44
N THR A 26 11.04 22.82 -52.86
CA THR A 26 11.94 22.02 -53.70
C THR A 26 13.07 21.46 -52.85
N SER A 27 13.19 20.14 -52.83
CA SER A 27 14.29 19.42 -52.18
C SER A 27 15.60 19.53 -52.97
N LYS A 28 16.73 19.27 -52.31
CA LYS A 28 18.06 19.20 -52.93
C LYS A 28 18.19 18.13 -54.02
N SER A 29 17.34 17.10 -54.01
CA SER A 29 17.25 16.10 -55.07
C SER A 29 16.46 16.59 -56.30
N GLY A 30 15.89 17.79 -56.25
CA GLY A 30 15.11 18.39 -57.34
C GLY A 30 13.64 17.95 -57.38
N ILE A 31 13.13 17.31 -56.31
CA ILE A 31 11.69 17.02 -56.17
C ILE A 31 11.00 18.24 -55.57
N THR A 32 9.93 18.70 -56.21
CA THR A 32 9.11 19.82 -55.75
C THR A 32 7.78 19.30 -55.19
N TYR A 33 7.49 19.65 -53.95
CA TYR A 33 6.23 19.37 -53.25
C TYR A 33 5.37 20.62 -53.23
N HIS A 34 4.09 20.50 -53.54
CA HIS A 34 3.11 21.59 -53.38
C HIS A 34 2.29 21.32 -52.13
N TRP A 35 2.32 22.25 -51.18
CA TRP A 35 1.60 22.17 -49.92
C TRP A 35 0.62 23.33 -49.81
N ASP A 36 -0.63 23.00 -49.48
CA ASP A 36 -1.69 23.99 -49.28
C ASP A 36 -1.54 24.73 -47.96
N ASN A 37 -0.91 24.07 -46.97
CA ASN A 37 -0.59 24.64 -45.67
C ASN A 37 0.75 24.08 -45.20
N TYR A 38 1.65 24.93 -44.74
CA TYR A 38 2.87 24.49 -44.07
C TYR A 38 3.13 25.26 -42.79
N PHE A 39 3.80 24.61 -41.85
CA PHE A 39 4.27 25.20 -40.61
C PHE A 39 5.68 24.68 -40.32
N GLU A 40 6.43 25.44 -39.54
CA GLU A 40 7.77 25.04 -39.11
C GLU A 40 7.70 24.41 -37.73
N LYS A 41 8.36 23.26 -37.57
CA LYS A 41 8.48 22.56 -36.29
C LYS A 41 9.90 22.06 -36.15
N ASP A 42 10.60 22.63 -35.18
CA ASP A 42 12.03 22.39 -34.95
C ASP A 42 12.86 22.64 -36.23
N ASN A 43 13.63 21.63 -36.65
CA ASN A 43 14.45 21.63 -37.87
C ASN A 43 13.71 21.06 -39.10
N ASN A 44 12.38 21.11 -39.12
CA ASN A 44 11.57 20.59 -40.21
C ASN A 44 10.55 21.62 -40.74
N TYR A 45 10.23 21.48 -42.02
CA TYR A 45 9.04 22.03 -42.64
C TYR A 45 7.97 20.95 -42.65
N CYS A 46 6.79 21.22 -42.11
CA CYS A 46 5.72 20.26 -41.95
C CYS A 46 4.44 20.73 -42.64
N THR A 47 3.63 19.78 -43.09
CA THR A 47 2.29 20.01 -43.65
C THR A 47 1.34 18.99 -43.05
N MET A 48 0.07 19.37 -42.88
CA MET A 48 -0.96 18.44 -42.43
C MET A 48 -1.58 17.75 -43.65
N LYS A 49 -1.59 16.41 -43.64
CA LYS A 49 -2.28 15.58 -44.64
C LYS A 49 -3.38 14.77 -43.94
N SER A 50 -4.25 14.14 -44.73
CA SER A 50 -5.34 13.28 -44.19
C SER A 50 -4.82 12.09 -43.36
N TYR A 51 -3.58 11.67 -43.59
CA TYR A 51 -2.91 10.57 -42.88
C TYR A 51 -1.96 11.06 -41.77
N GLY A 52 -1.97 12.35 -41.43
CA GLY A 52 -1.18 12.92 -40.34
C GLY A 52 -0.16 13.98 -40.79
N GLU A 53 0.76 14.29 -39.88
CA GLU A 53 1.81 15.30 -40.07
C GLU A 53 2.92 14.75 -40.98
N PHE A 54 3.17 15.40 -42.12
CA PHE A 54 4.28 15.09 -43.02
C PHE A 54 5.35 16.17 -42.91
N CYS A 55 6.54 15.79 -42.46
CA CYS A 55 7.66 16.71 -42.23
C CYS A 55 8.86 16.39 -43.11
N VAL A 56 9.53 17.44 -43.59
CA VAL A 56 10.80 17.36 -44.34
C VAL A 56 11.85 18.19 -43.64
N GLN A 57 13.04 17.62 -43.41
CA GLN A 57 14.15 18.33 -42.78
C GLN A 57 14.59 19.55 -43.58
N LYS A 58 14.80 20.68 -42.89
CA LYS A 58 15.26 21.94 -43.49
C LYS A 58 16.58 21.77 -44.27
N SER A 59 17.48 20.90 -43.78
CA SER A 59 18.75 20.57 -44.41
C SER A 59 18.63 19.95 -45.81
N ASN A 60 17.48 19.34 -46.13
CA ASN A 60 17.21 18.66 -47.39
C ASN A 60 16.45 19.55 -48.39
N ILE A 61 16.09 20.77 -48.01
CA ILE A 61 15.39 21.72 -48.86
C ILE A 61 16.39 22.63 -49.57
N ALA A 62 16.18 22.80 -50.88
CA ALA A 62 16.95 23.70 -51.73
C ALA A 62 16.28 25.07 -51.84
N SER A 63 14.95 25.11 -51.99
CA SER A 63 14.20 26.36 -52.07
C SER A 63 12.74 26.21 -51.63
N ILE A 64 12.16 27.33 -51.19
CA ILE A 64 10.73 27.45 -50.86
C ILE A 64 10.20 28.66 -51.62
N ILE A 65 9.13 28.46 -52.39
CA ILE A 65 8.48 29.50 -53.17
C ILE A 65 7.03 29.57 -52.72
N LYS A 66 6.60 30.76 -52.28
CA LYS A 66 5.19 31.05 -51.94
C LYS A 66 4.56 31.79 -53.10
N GLY A 67 3.38 31.39 -53.51
CA GLY A 67 2.68 32.10 -54.59
C GLY A 67 1.42 31.39 -55.07
N GLU A 68 0.67 32.10 -55.91
CA GLU A 68 -0.48 31.54 -56.63
C GLU A 68 -0.03 30.35 -57.49
N GLU A 69 -0.85 29.30 -57.53
CA GLU A 69 -0.53 27.99 -58.13
C GLU A 69 0.02 28.09 -59.56
N GLU A 70 -0.45 29.07 -60.32
CA GLU A 70 -0.09 29.32 -61.72
C GLU A 70 1.36 29.82 -61.90
N LYS A 71 1.98 30.35 -60.83
CA LYS A 71 3.36 30.85 -60.82
C LYS A 71 4.36 29.88 -60.18
N LEU A 72 3.89 28.74 -59.66
CA LEU A 72 4.76 27.76 -59.02
C LEU A 72 5.51 26.92 -60.07
N PRO A 73 6.76 26.52 -59.80
CA PRO A 73 7.50 25.66 -60.73
C PRO A 73 6.71 24.36 -60.97
N PRO A 74 6.70 23.86 -62.22
CA PRO A 74 5.95 22.66 -62.56
C PRO A 74 6.43 21.50 -61.71
N VAL A 75 5.48 20.81 -61.06
CA VAL A 75 5.78 19.57 -60.34
C VAL A 75 6.43 18.63 -61.34
N LYS A 76 7.69 18.28 -61.07
CA LYS A 76 8.39 17.25 -61.85
C LYS A 76 7.61 15.96 -61.65
N LYS A 77 6.77 15.61 -62.62
CA LYS A 77 5.93 14.41 -62.57
C LYS A 77 6.87 13.22 -62.51
N VAL A 78 7.07 12.68 -61.31
CA VAL A 78 7.79 11.42 -61.13
C VAL A 78 6.98 10.39 -61.91
N ASN A 79 7.63 9.71 -62.85
CA ASN A 79 6.98 8.65 -63.59
C ASN A 79 6.69 7.50 -62.60
N LEU A 80 5.44 7.41 -62.16
CA LEU A 80 4.98 6.38 -61.22
C LEU A 80 5.08 4.96 -61.81
N ASN A 81 5.30 4.85 -63.13
CA ASN A 81 5.56 3.59 -63.82
C ASN A 81 7.06 3.28 -63.95
N ASP A 82 7.95 4.09 -63.37
CA ASP A 82 9.38 3.76 -63.29
C ASP A 82 9.55 2.56 -62.35
N PRO A 83 10.09 1.42 -62.84
CA PRO A 83 10.28 0.21 -62.03
C PRO A 83 11.08 0.46 -60.75
N ARG A 84 11.98 1.46 -60.74
CA ARG A 84 12.79 1.81 -59.56
C ARG A 84 11.93 2.45 -58.46
N VAL A 85 10.96 3.29 -58.84
CA VAL A 85 10.04 3.95 -57.90
C VAL A 85 9.06 2.92 -57.32
N ILE A 86 8.57 2.01 -58.14
CA ILE A 86 7.71 0.90 -57.70
C ILE A 86 8.46 0.00 -56.70
N GLN A 87 9.71 -0.36 -57.01
CA GLN A 87 10.52 -1.22 -56.14
C GLN A 87 10.88 -0.53 -54.82
N GLN A 88 11.19 0.76 -54.84
CA GLN A 88 11.50 1.53 -53.65
C GLN A 88 10.28 1.72 -52.74
N ASN A 89 9.09 1.96 -53.31
CA ASN A 89 7.84 2.05 -52.56
C ASN A 89 7.47 0.71 -51.92
N LYS A 90 7.64 -0.41 -52.65
CA LYS A 90 7.41 -1.74 -52.09
C LYS A 90 8.32 -2.03 -50.89
N LYS A 91 9.60 -1.68 -51.00
CA LYS A 91 10.56 -1.82 -49.90
C LYS A 91 10.18 -0.97 -48.68
N TRP A 92 9.79 0.29 -48.91
CA TRP A 92 9.33 1.19 -47.85
C TRP A 92 8.08 0.66 -47.14
N GLN A 93 7.16 0.07 -47.90
CA GLN A 93 5.93 -0.49 -47.37
C GLN A 93 6.22 -1.74 -46.51
N GLU A 94 7.11 -2.63 -46.97
CA GLU A 94 7.55 -3.80 -46.21
C GLU A 94 8.28 -3.40 -44.92
N GLU A 95 9.15 -2.38 -44.95
CA GLU A 95 9.83 -1.85 -43.76
C GLU A 95 8.84 -1.20 -42.77
N TYR A 96 7.82 -0.50 -43.28
CA TYR A 96 6.77 0.11 -42.46
C TYR A 96 5.89 -0.95 -41.78
N GLU A 97 5.44 -1.96 -42.52
CA GLU A 97 4.63 -3.06 -41.97
C GLU A 97 5.41 -3.87 -40.93
N ALA A 98 6.70 -4.15 -41.18
CA ALA A 98 7.57 -4.83 -40.23
C ALA A 98 7.76 -4.03 -38.92
N THR A 99 7.93 -2.70 -39.01
CA THR A 99 8.09 -1.85 -37.82
C THR A 99 6.79 -1.70 -37.03
N VAL A 100 5.63 -1.61 -37.70
CA VAL A 100 4.32 -1.60 -37.02
C VAL A 100 4.08 -2.92 -36.29
N PHE A 101 4.38 -4.06 -36.92
CA PHE A 101 4.22 -5.38 -36.32
C PHE A 101 5.17 -5.59 -35.12
N ALA A 102 6.44 -5.16 -35.23
CA ALA A 102 7.39 -5.24 -34.13
C ALA A 102 6.92 -4.43 -32.90
N LYS A 103 6.41 -3.21 -33.10
CA LYS A 103 5.84 -2.39 -32.01
C LYS A 103 4.62 -3.04 -31.35
N GLN A 104 3.78 -3.73 -32.13
CA GLN A 104 2.64 -4.47 -31.58
C GLN A 104 3.08 -5.64 -30.70
N LEU A 105 4.13 -6.38 -31.11
CA LEU A 105 4.68 -7.48 -30.33
C LEU A 105 5.33 -7.02 -29.02
N GLU A 106 6.07 -5.91 -29.03
CA GLU A 106 6.64 -5.33 -27.81
C GLU A 106 5.54 -4.94 -26.81
N LYS A 107 4.49 -4.27 -27.29
CA LYS A 107 3.36 -3.86 -26.45
C LYS A 107 2.63 -5.06 -25.84
N LEU A 108 2.39 -6.12 -26.63
CA LEU A 108 1.81 -7.38 -26.12
C LEU A 108 2.72 -8.04 -25.06
N GLY A 109 4.04 -7.99 -25.26
CA GLY A 109 5.02 -8.46 -24.29
C GLY A 109 5.00 -7.68 -22.98
N GLU A 110 4.84 -6.35 -23.03
CA GLU A 110 4.70 -5.49 -21.84
C GLU A 110 3.39 -5.72 -21.10
N GLU A 111 2.26 -5.82 -21.82
CA GLU A 111 0.96 -6.10 -21.23
C GLU A 111 0.93 -7.47 -20.55
N ASN A 112 1.54 -8.49 -21.15
CA ASN A 112 1.65 -9.81 -20.55
C ASN A 112 2.51 -9.80 -19.27
N LYS A 113 3.65 -9.07 -19.28
CA LYS A 113 4.48 -8.88 -18.07
C LYS A 113 3.72 -8.15 -16.96
N LYS A 114 2.92 -7.14 -17.32
CA LYS A 114 2.08 -6.40 -16.37
C LYS A 114 1.03 -7.32 -15.73
N TYR A 115 0.38 -8.16 -16.54
CA TYR A 115 -0.59 -9.14 -16.06
C TYR A 115 0.04 -10.15 -15.10
N GLU A 116 1.19 -10.73 -15.45
CA GLU A 116 1.90 -11.68 -14.57
C GLU A 116 2.34 -11.01 -13.25
N LEU A 117 2.81 -9.77 -13.29
CA LEU A 117 3.16 -9.01 -12.08
C LEU A 117 1.94 -8.76 -11.19
N GLU A 118 0.80 -8.41 -11.78
CA GLU A 118 -0.44 -8.18 -11.05
C GLU A 118 -0.99 -9.48 -10.43
N LYS A 119 -0.88 -10.59 -11.15
CA LYS A 119 -1.19 -11.93 -10.64
C LYS A 119 -0.30 -12.31 -9.45
N LEU A 120 1.02 -12.15 -9.58
CA LEU A 120 1.96 -12.37 -8.47
C LEU A 120 1.65 -11.47 -7.26
N ARG A 121 1.27 -10.21 -7.50
CA ARG A 121 0.88 -9.28 -6.44
C ARG A 121 -0.37 -9.75 -5.70
N THR A 122 -1.38 -10.22 -6.43
CA THR A 122 -2.62 -10.71 -5.81
C THR A 122 -2.41 -12.02 -5.04
N GLU A 123 -1.62 -12.95 -5.59
CA GLU A 123 -1.22 -14.18 -4.88
C GLU A 123 -0.47 -13.87 -3.58
N MET A 124 0.46 -12.92 -3.61
CA MET A 124 1.20 -12.48 -2.43
C MET A 124 0.27 -11.83 -1.39
N LEU A 125 -0.68 -11.00 -1.83
CA LEU A 125 -1.68 -10.38 -0.95
C LEU A 125 -2.58 -11.43 -0.30
N LEU A 126 -3.06 -12.42 -1.06
CA LEU A 126 -3.86 -13.53 -0.53
C LEU A 126 -3.08 -14.32 0.52
N LYS A 127 -1.82 -14.65 0.24
CA LYS A 127 -0.96 -15.38 1.19
C LYS A 127 -0.68 -14.58 2.46
N SER A 128 -0.53 -13.26 2.35
CA SER A 128 -0.40 -12.36 3.49
C SER A 128 -1.68 -12.32 4.35
N ILE A 129 -2.86 -12.27 3.72
CA ILE A 129 -4.14 -12.33 4.42
C ILE A 129 -4.30 -13.66 5.17
N GLU A 130 -3.95 -14.77 4.53
CA GLU A 130 -4.02 -16.11 5.14
C GLU A 130 -3.09 -16.23 6.35
N LEU A 131 -1.83 -15.80 6.22
CA LEU A 131 -0.86 -15.78 7.32
C LEU A 131 -1.36 -14.94 8.50
N ASN A 132 -1.94 -13.76 8.23
CA ASN A 132 -2.52 -12.91 9.27
C ASN A 132 -3.72 -13.57 9.97
N ALA A 133 -4.54 -14.32 9.26
CA ALA A 133 -5.65 -15.06 9.85
C ALA A 133 -5.15 -16.21 10.74
N GLN A 134 -4.14 -16.95 10.29
CA GLN A 134 -3.50 -18.01 11.08
C GLN A 134 -2.86 -17.44 12.34
N LEU A 135 -2.13 -16.32 12.24
CA LEU A 135 -1.54 -15.64 13.39
C LEU A 135 -2.60 -15.29 14.44
N LYS A 136 -3.69 -14.62 14.04
CA LYS A 136 -4.79 -14.28 14.96
C LYS A 136 -5.42 -15.50 15.62
N ALA A 137 -5.57 -16.60 14.88
CA ALA A 137 -6.11 -17.85 15.42
C ALA A 137 -5.17 -18.45 16.49
N THR A 138 -3.86 -18.45 16.22
CA THR A 138 -2.86 -18.94 17.17
C THR A 138 -2.81 -18.09 18.44
N GLU A 139 -2.81 -16.75 18.31
CA GLU A 139 -2.85 -15.81 19.43
C GLU A 139 -4.11 -16.00 20.28
N ALA A 140 -5.29 -16.07 19.66
CA ALA A 140 -6.54 -16.28 20.36
C ALA A 140 -6.56 -17.62 21.13
N SER A 141 -5.97 -18.68 20.55
CA SER A 141 -5.86 -19.98 21.21
C SER A 141 -4.91 -19.95 22.41
N ALA A 142 -3.78 -19.24 22.29
CA ALA A 142 -2.80 -19.07 23.35
C ALA A 142 -3.37 -18.26 24.51
N ILE A 143 -4.06 -17.16 24.21
CA ILE A 143 -4.75 -16.32 25.19
C ILE A 143 -5.79 -17.13 25.96
N LYS A 144 -6.66 -17.88 25.27
CA LYS A 144 -7.66 -18.74 25.93
C LYS A 144 -7.02 -19.79 26.84
N LYS A 145 -5.88 -20.36 26.43
CA LYS A 145 -5.14 -21.33 27.25
C LYS A 145 -4.52 -20.68 28.49
N ALA A 146 -3.96 -19.49 28.35
CA ALA A 146 -3.43 -18.71 29.45
C ALA A 146 -4.53 -18.30 30.45
N GLU A 147 -5.68 -17.84 29.96
CA GLU A 147 -6.82 -17.45 30.80
C GLU A 147 -7.33 -18.64 31.64
N ARG A 148 -7.48 -19.83 31.03
CA ARG A 148 -7.87 -21.04 31.76
C ARG A 148 -6.86 -21.43 32.84
N ARG A 149 -5.57 -21.24 32.60
CA ARG A 149 -4.52 -21.50 33.59
C ARG A 149 -4.58 -20.50 34.74
N ALA A 150 -4.79 -19.21 34.44
CA ALA A 150 -4.93 -18.16 35.45
C ALA A 150 -6.13 -18.43 36.37
N ARG A 151 -7.30 -18.76 35.80
CA ARG A 151 -8.51 -19.10 36.59
C ARG A 151 -8.31 -20.31 37.51
N ARG A 152 -7.56 -21.33 37.05
CA ARG A 152 -7.22 -22.49 37.89
C ARG A 152 -6.32 -22.08 39.05
N ALA A 153 -5.26 -21.32 38.77
CA ALA A 153 -4.36 -20.82 39.80
C ALA A 153 -5.09 -19.96 40.84
N GLU A 154 -6.04 -19.13 40.42
CA GLU A 154 -6.87 -18.31 41.32
C GLU A 154 -7.77 -19.18 42.22
N SER A 155 -8.39 -20.22 41.65
CA SER A 155 -9.18 -21.18 42.42
C SER A 155 -8.33 -21.95 43.43
N ASP A 156 -7.14 -22.39 43.03
CA ASP A 156 -6.21 -23.10 43.90
C ASP A 156 -5.71 -22.20 45.04
N ALA A 157 -5.41 -20.93 44.75
CA ALA A 157 -5.02 -19.93 45.74
C ALA A 157 -6.15 -19.67 46.75
N SER A 158 -7.39 -19.53 46.28
CA SER A 158 -8.58 -19.34 47.13
C SER A 158 -8.82 -20.54 48.06
N SER A 159 -8.60 -21.76 47.54
CA SER A 159 -8.67 -23.00 48.33
C SER A 159 -7.58 -23.05 49.40
N ALA A 160 -6.35 -22.69 49.04
CA ALA A 160 -5.21 -22.64 49.96
C ALA A 160 -5.43 -21.61 51.07
N GLU A 161 -5.92 -20.41 50.74
CA GLU A 161 -6.27 -19.39 51.73
C GLU A 161 -7.33 -19.89 52.71
N SER A 162 -8.38 -20.53 52.21
CA SER A 162 -9.45 -21.09 53.04
C SER A 162 -8.91 -22.15 54.01
N LYS A 163 -7.97 -23.00 53.57
CA LYS A 163 -7.31 -23.99 54.44
C LYS A 163 -6.42 -23.31 55.47
N ALA A 164 -5.65 -22.29 55.08
CA ALA A 164 -4.80 -21.54 55.99
C ALA A 164 -5.60 -20.86 57.11
N ARG A 165 -6.74 -20.23 56.77
CA ARG A 165 -7.64 -19.62 57.77
C ARG A 165 -8.20 -20.64 58.77
N ARG A 166 -8.54 -21.86 58.31
CA ARG A 166 -8.97 -22.95 59.20
C ARG A 166 -7.85 -23.37 60.14
N ALA A 167 -6.66 -23.60 59.61
CA ALA A 167 -5.49 -23.96 60.41
C ALA A 167 -5.15 -22.89 61.45
N GLU A 168 -5.27 -21.60 61.09
CA GLU A 168 -5.08 -20.50 62.03
C GLU A 168 -6.13 -20.51 63.16
N SER A 169 -7.40 -20.73 62.83
CA SER A 169 -8.47 -20.86 63.83
C SER A 169 -8.23 -22.04 64.77
N ASP A 170 -7.82 -23.19 64.23
CA ASP A 170 -7.51 -24.37 65.03
C ASP A 170 -6.32 -24.13 65.97
N ALA A 171 -5.27 -23.47 65.48
CA ALA A 171 -4.11 -23.08 66.27
C ALA A 171 -4.49 -22.15 67.43
N ARG A 172 -5.31 -21.11 67.18
CA ARG A 172 -5.81 -20.21 68.24
C ARG A 172 -6.67 -20.93 69.28
N SER A 173 -7.47 -21.90 68.85
CA SER A 173 -8.25 -22.74 69.76
C SER A 173 -7.34 -23.61 70.65
N ALA A 174 -6.32 -24.23 70.05
CA ALA A 174 -5.34 -25.03 70.77
C ALA A 174 -4.55 -24.18 71.79
N GLU A 175 -4.11 -22.99 71.40
CA GLU A 175 -3.42 -22.04 72.30
C GLU A 175 -4.31 -21.66 73.49
N SER A 176 -5.59 -21.35 73.23
CA SER A 176 -6.54 -21.01 74.30
C SER A 176 -6.73 -22.15 75.30
N LYS A 177 -6.80 -23.40 74.81
CA LYS A 177 -6.88 -24.59 75.66
C LYS A 177 -5.60 -24.80 76.47
N ALA A 178 -4.44 -24.59 75.86
CA ALA A 178 -3.15 -24.71 76.54
C ALA A 178 -3.02 -23.70 77.70
N ARG A 179 -3.34 -22.42 77.45
CA ARG A 179 -3.35 -21.38 78.51
C ARG A 179 -4.30 -21.72 79.65
N ALA A 180 -5.49 -22.25 79.35
CA ALA A 180 -6.43 -22.68 80.37
C ALA A 180 -5.89 -23.86 81.20
N ALA A 181 -5.17 -24.80 80.57
CA ALA A 181 -4.53 -25.90 81.26
C ALA A 181 -3.36 -25.42 82.15
N GLU A 182 -2.54 -24.48 81.67
CA GLU A 182 -1.46 -23.85 82.45
C GLU A 182 -2.01 -23.15 83.70
N GLN A 183 -3.08 -22.37 83.56
CA GLN A 183 -3.72 -21.71 84.71
C GLN A 183 -4.19 -22.73 85.76
N ARG A 184 -4.87 -23.80 85.34
CA ARG A 184 -5.31 -24.87 86.24
C ARG A 184 -4.14 -25.58 86.93
N ALA A 185 -3.05 -25.85 86.20
CA ALA A 185 -1.86 -26.44 86.78
C ALA A 185 -1.24 -25.51 87.84
N SER A 186 -1.14 -24.22 87.54
CA SER A 186 -0.61 -23.21 88.47
C SER A 186 -1.48 -23.08 89.74
N GLU A 187 -2.81 -23.13 89.61
CA GLU A 187 -3.73 -23.17 90.75
C GLU A 187 -3.55 -24.43 91.61
N LEU A 188 -3.39 -25.60 90.99
CA LEU A 188 -3.15 -26.86 91.69
C LEU A 188 -1.81 -26.85 92.43
N GLU A 189 -0.74 -26.34 91.80
CA GLU A 189 0.57 -26.17 92.44
C GLU A 189 0.49 -25.22 93.64
N HIS A 190 -0.22 -24.10 93.52
CA HIS A 190 -0.42 -23.20 94.64
C HIS A 190 -1.17 -23.90 95.78
N ARG A 191 -2.26 -24.61 95.48
CA ARG A 191 -3.03 -25.36 96.50
C ARG A 191 -2.18 -26.42 97.18
N ALA A 192 -1.34 -27.14 96.42
CA ALA A 192 -0.43 -28.14 96.97
C ALA A 192 0.62 -27.50 97.90
N ARG A 193 1.19 -26.36 97.50
CA ARG A 193 2.13 -25.60 98.34
C ARG A 193 1.51 -25.14 99.65
N VAL A 194 0.29 -24.60 99.62
CA VAL A 194 -0.43 -24.17 100.82
C VAL A 194 -0.66 -25.36 101.77
N LYS A 195 -1.22 -26.46 101.25
CA LYS A 195 -1.46 -27.68 102.06
C LYS A 195 -0.18 -28.24 102.68
N ALA A 196 0.93 -28.23 101.93
CA ALA A 196 2.22 -28.69 102.45
C ALA A 196 2.72 -27.81 103.60
N ASN A 197 2.52 -26.50 103.50
CA ASN A 197 2.88 -25.54 104.55
C ASN A 197 2.01 -25.70 105.80
N ASP A 198 0.71 -25.88 105.65
CA ASP A 198 -0.23 -26.12 106.76
C ASP A 198 0.16 -27.40 107.52
N ASN A 199 0.38 -28.51 106.78
CA ASN A 199 0.84 -29.77 107.37
C ASN A 199 2.19 -29.65 108.10
N TRP A 200 3.09 -28.79 107.60
CA TRP A 200 4.38 -28.54 108.26
C TRP A 200 4.18 -27.79 109.58
N LEU A 201 3.33 -26.75 109.60
CA LEU A 201 2.98 -25.99 110.80
C LEU A 201 2.35 -26.89 111.87
N ASP A 202 1.37 -27.72 111.50
CA ASP A 202 0.72 -28.67 112.42
C ASP A 202 1.74 -29.63 113.06
N LYS A 203 2.69 -30.16 112.27
CA LYS A 203 3.77 -31.01 112.78
C LYS A 203 4.72 -30.28 113.72
N GLN A 204 4.97 -28.98 113.52
CA GLN A 204 5.80 -28.20 114.44
C GLN A 204 5.06 -27.95 115.76
N LEU A 205 3.76 -27.65 115.71
CA LEU A 205 2.93 -27.45 116.89
C LEU A 205 2.86 -28.72 117.75
N GLN A 206 2.70 -29.89 117.14
CA GLN A 206 2.71 -31.18 117.84
C GLN A 206 4.03 -31.50 118.58
N LYS A 207 5.16 -30.90 118.18
CA LYS A 207 6.45 -31.12 118.85
C LYS A 207 6.65 -30.26 120.11
N GLN A 208 5.80 -29.25 120.33
CA GLN A 208 5.91 -28.34 121.47
C GLN A 208 5.00 -28.70 122.66
N TRP A 209 4.16 -29.71 122.50
CA TRP A 209 3.31 -30.30 123.53
C TRP A 209 3.80 -31.70 123.88
#